data_AF-A0A7W6ZY26-F1
#
_entry.id   AF-A0A7W6ZY26-F1
#
_cell.length_a   1.000
_cell.length_b   1.000
_cell.length_c   1.000
_cell.angle_alpha   90.00
_cell.angle_beta   90.00
_cell.angle_gamma   90.00
#
_symmetry.space_group_name_H-M   'P 1'
#
loop_
_entity.id
_entity.type
_entity.pdbx_description
1 polymer ?
#
loop_
_entity_poly.entity_id
_entity_poly.type
_entity_poly.pdbx_seq_one_letter_code
_entity_poly.pdbx_strand_id
1 'polypeptide(L)'
;MSQTTLAEGLNVTFQQVQKYEKGKNRVGASRLQSVADCLDVPVSFFFEGVSEPRESNGEEIFGAGNDLAGFLATGEGIELNRAFAKIKDPRTRLKIIGLVKSLVGSYS
;
A
#
# COMPACT_ATOMS: atom_id res chain seq x y z
N MET A 1 -1.40 3.59 26.64
CA MET A 1 -2.29 2.41 26.59
C MET A 1 -1.51 1.18 27.04
N SER A 2 -2.14 0.21 27.74
CA SER A 2 -1.48 -1.05 28.12
C SER A 2 -1.70 -2.14 27.07
N GLN A 3 -0.83 -3.15 27.00
CA GLN A 3 -0.99 -4.30 26.10
C GLN A 3 -2.30 -5.08 26.34
N THR A 4 -2.76 -5.17 27.59
CA THR A 4 -4.04 -5.80 27.95
C THR A 4 -5.21 -5.01 27.39
N THR A 5 -5.16 -3.67 27.51
CA THR A 5 -6.17 -2.77 26.94
C THR A 5 -6.21 -2.85 25.41
N LEU A 6 -5.05 -2.98 24.76
CA LEU A 6 -4.98 -3.19 23.31
C LEU A 6 -5.55 -4.55 22.90
N ALA A 7 -5.27 -5.60 23.68
CA ALA A 7 -5.80 -6.94 23.44
C ALA A 7 -7.33 -6.96 23.51
N GLU A 8 -7.91 -6.31 24.53
CA GLU A 8 -9.35 -6.10 24.69
C GLU A 8 -9.95 -5.33 23.50
N GLY A 9 -9.34 -4.20 23.11
CA GLY A 9 -9.78 -3.40 21.98
C GLY A 9 -9.73 -4.13 20.62
N LEU A 10 -8.84 -5.10 20.48
CA LEU A 10 -8.68 -5.92 19.26
C LEU A 10 -9.44 -7.26 19.31
N ASN A 11 -10.08 -7.57 20.43
CA ASN A 11 -10.69 -8.87 20.71
C ASN A 11 -9.71 -10.05 20.47
N VAL A 12 -8.50 -9.92 20.98
CA VAL A 12 -7.46 -10.95 20.94
C VAL A 12 -6.90 -11.20 22.34
N THR A 13 -6.13 -12.28 22.52
CA THR A 13 -5.49 -12.54 23.81
C THR A 13 -4.27 -11.65 24.02
N PHE A 14 -3.92 -11.38 25.28
CA PHE A 14 -2.67 -10.69 25.64
C PHE A 14 -1.43 -11.37 25.01
N GLN A 15 -1.39 -12.70 25.01
CA GLN A 15 -0.32 -13.46 24.36
C GLN A 15 -0.26 -13.22 22.84
N GLN A 16 -1.41 -12.97 22.20
CA GLN A 16 -1.47 -12.68 20.77
C GLN A 16 -0.87 -11.31 20.44
N VAL A 17 -1.13 -10.30 21.28
CA VAL A 17 -0.47 -8.98 21.17
C VAL A 17 1.04 -9.13 21.33
N GLN A 18 1.51 -9.91 22.31
CA GLN A 18 2.94 -10.19 22.46
C GLN A 18 3.56 -10.90 21.25
N LYS A 19 2.79 -11.75 20.54
CA LYS A 19 3.26 -12.38 19.30
C LYS A 19 3.37 -11.38 18.15
N TYR A 20 2.50 -10.37 18.08
CA TYR A 20 2.58 -9.31 17.09
C TYR A 20 3.79 -8.41 17.32
N GLU A 21 4.00 -7.95 18.56
CA GLU A 21 5.16 -7.10 18.90
C GLU A 21 6.50 -7.79 18.66
N LYS A 22 6.58 -9.11 18.92
CA LYS A 22 7.79 -9.91 18.69
C LYS A 22 7.94 -10.37 17.24
N GLY A 23 7.01 -10.01 16.36
CA GLY A 23 7.01 -10.43 14.95
C GLY A 23 6.84 -11.94 14.73
N LYS A 24 6.44 -12.72 15.75
CA LYS A 24 6.19 -14.16 15.62
C LYS A 24 4.93 -14.45 14.81
N ASN A 25 3.94 -13.56 14.87
CA ASN A 25 2.74 -13.64 14.05
C ASN A 25 2.66 -12.40 13.16
N ARG A 26 2.44 -12.63 11.86
CA ARG A 26 2.15 -11.54 10.91
C ARG A 26 0.80 -10.89 11.24
N VAL A 27 0.75 -9.58 11.05
CA VAL A 27 -0.46 -8.76 11.19
C VAL A 27 -0.92 -8.41 9.77
N GLY A 28 -2.13 -8.84 9.40
CA GLY A 28 -2.73 -8.45 8.12
C GLY A 28 -3.18 -6.98 8.11
N ALA A 29 -3.35 -6.38 6.94
CA ALA A 29 -3.67 -4.96 6.78
C ALA A 29 -4.92 -4.50 7.56
N SER A 30 -6.00 -5.29 7.51
CA SER A 30 -7.22 -4.99 8.28
C SER A 30 -6.98 -4.99 9.79
N ARG A 31 -6.12 -5.89 10.28
CA ARG A 31 -5.78 -5.95 11.70
C ARG A 31 -4.87 -4.79 12.10
N LEU A 32 -3.92 -4.41 11.23
CA LEU A 32 -3.06 -3.26 11.44
C LEU A 32 -3.86 -1.96 11.51
N GLN A 33 -4.90 -1.81 10.68
CA GLN A 33 -5.84 -0.69 10.76
C GLN A 33 -6.55 -0.66 12.12
N SER A 34 -7.08 -1.80 12.60
CA SER A 34 -7.72 -1.83 13.93
C SER A 34 -6.77 -1.48 15.07
N VAL A 35 -5.48 -1.81 14.95
CA VAL A 35 -4.45 -1.42 15.93
C VAL A 35 -4.24 0.09 15.88
N ALA A 36 -4.19 0.69 14.69
CA ALA A 36 -4.08 2.13 14.50
C ALA A 36 -5.25 2.89 15.14
N ASP A 37 -6.47 2.42 14.89
CA ASP A 37 -7.70 2.98 15.45
C ASP A 37 -7.70 2.90 16.98
N CYS A 38 -7.22 1.79 17.55
CA CYS A 38 -7.15 1.59 19.00
C CYS A 38 -6.09 2.50 19.66
N LEU A 39 -4.99 2.77 18.95
CA LEU A 39 -3.91 3.65 19.42
C LEU A 39 -4.14 5.13 19.10
N ASP A 40 -5.24 5.46 18.41
CA ASP A 40 -5.57 6.81 17.94
C ASP A 40 -4.46 7.47 17.12
N VAL A 41 -3.89 6.69 16.20
CA VAL A 41 -2.85 7.16 15.26
C VAL A 41 -3.21 6.79 13.82
N PRO A 42 -2.78 7.57 12.81
CA PRO A 42 -2.88 7.14 11.42
C PRO A 42 -2.12 5.82 11.20
N VAL A 43 -2.64 4.93 10.36
CA VAL A 43 -1.96 3.64 10.06
C VAL A 43 -0.56 3.82 9.47
N SER A 44 -0.27 4.98 8.86
CA SER A 44 1.06 5.36 8.37
C SER A 44 2.11 5.47 9.48
N PHE A 45 1.71 5.71 10.73
CA PHE A 45 2.59 5.77 11.90
C PHE A 45 3.47 4.51 12.04
N PHE A 46 2.95 3.33 11.70
CA PHE A 46 3.71 2.07 11.78
C PHE A 46 4.77 1.91 10.68
N PHE A 47 4.78 2.79 9.69
CA PHE A 47 5.69 2.76 8.55
C PHE A 47 6.65 3.96 8.52
N GLU A 48 6.44 4.96 9.39
CA GLU A 48 7.36 6.09 9.55
C GLU A 48 8.70 5.61 10.11
N GLY A 49 9.81 5.95 9.43
CA GLY A 49 11.15 5.50 9.81
C GLY A 49 11.54 4.11 9.30
N VAL A 50 10.65 3.41 8.58
CA VAL A 50 11.01 2.23 7.78
C VAL A 50 11.59 2.74 6.45
N SER A 51 12.78 3.34 6.51
CA SER A 51 13.55 3.66 5.31
C SER A 51 13.98 2.35 4.66
N GLU A 52 13.38 2.12 3.49
CA GLU A 52 13.56 1.01 2.56
C GLU A 52 12.93 -0.34 2.96
N PRO A 53 12.13 -0.97 2.07
CA PRO A 53 11.78 -2.36 2.22
C PRO A 53 13.07 -3.18 2.14
N ARG A 54 13.43 -3.87 3.23
CA ARG A 54 14.31 -5.03 3.11
C ARG A 54 13.63 -5.99 2.14
N GLU A 55 14.29 -6.24 1.00
CA GLU A 55 13.92 -7.25 0.02
C GLU A 55 13.66 -8.58 0.75
N SER A 56 12.39 -8.85 1.03
CA SER A 56 11.93 -10.14 1.53
C SER A 56 11.34 -10.87 0.33
N ASN A 57 12.14 -11.76 -0.26
CA ASN A 57 11.75 -12.75 -1.26
C ASN A 57 10.53 -13.55 -0.80
N GLY A 58 9.32 -13.05 -1.08
CA GLY A 58 8.09 -13.69 -0.66
C GLY A 58 6.87 -13.05 -1.29
N GLU A 59 6.56 -13.53 -2.50
CA GLU A 59 5.25 -13.45 -3.18
C GLU A 59 4.65 -12.05 -3.31
N GLU A 60 5.04 -11.40 -4.41
CA GLU A 60 4.45 -10.16 -4.91
C GLU A 60 3.00 -10.37 -5.33
N ILE A 61 2.08 -10.07 -4.41
CA ILE A 61 0.71 -9.67 -4.75
C ILE A 61 0.49 -8.18 -4.40
N PHE A 62 1.47 -7.51 -3.78
CA PHE A 62 1.41 -6.09 -3.37
C PHE A 62 2.35 -5.14 -4.15
N GLY A 63 2.87 -5.54 -5.32
CA GLY A 63 3.82 -4.73 -6.11
C GLY A 63 3.22 -3.49 -6.80
N ALA A 64 1.93 -3.49 -7.14
CA ALA A 64 1.34 -2.43 -7.97
C ALA A 64 1.27 -1.05 -7.26
N GLY A 65 1.15 -1.03 -5.93
CA GLY A 65 1.02 0.23 -5.19
C GLY A 65 2.34 0.99 -5.06
N ASN A 66 3.45 0.27 -4.86
CA ASN A 66 4.79 0.87 -4.73
C ASN A 66 5.38 1.22 -6.10
N ASP A 67 5.12 0.40 -7.11
CA ASP A 67 5.55 0.65 -8.49
C ASP A 67 4.81 1.83 -9.13
N LEU A 68 3.48 1.94 -8.91
CA LEU A 68 2.72 3.10 -9.38
C LEU A 68 3.13 4.39 -8.67
N ALA A 69 3.32 4.35 -7.34
CA ALA A 69 3.79 5.52 -6.60
C ALA A 69 5.20 5.95 -7.04
N GLY A 70 6.09 4.99 -7.28
CA GLY A 70 7.42 5.21 -7.85
C GLY A 70 7.34 5.82 -9.24
N PHE A 71 6.53 5.26 -10.13
CA PHE A 71 6.32 5.77 -11.49
C PHE A 71 5.74 7.19 -11.49
N LEU A 72 4.72 7.46 -10.69
CA LEU A 72 4.10 8.80 -10.59
C LEU A 72 5.07 9.86 -10.04
N ALA A 73 6.11 9.46 -9.31
CA ALA A 73 7.16 10.35 -8.83
C ALA A 73 8.25 10.63 -9.90
N THR A 74 8.31 9.84 -10.98
CA THR A 74 9.24 10.09 -12.09
C THR A 74 8.83 11.33 -12.89
N GLY A 75 9.81 11.96 -13.55
CA GLY A 75 9.53 13.07 -14.48
C GLY A 75 8.55 12.68 -15.59
N GLU A 76 8.70 11.46 -16.13
CA GLU A 76 7.83 10.91 -17.17
C GLU A 76 6.40 10.67 -16.67
N GLY A 77 6.24 10.13 -15.45
CA GLY A 77 4.93 9.92 -14.84
C GLY A 77 4.17 11.22 -14.57
N ILE A 78 4.88 12.26 -14.09
CA ILE A 78 4.30 13.59 -13.85
C ILE A 78 3.87 14.23 -15.18
N GLU A 79 4.72 14.18 -16.20
CA GLU A 79 4.43 14.77 -17.51
C GLU A 79 3.25 14.07 -18.19
N LEU A 80 3.23 12.73 -18.17
CA LEU A 80 2.13 11.93 -18.71
C LEU A 80 0.81 12.28 -18.03
N ASN A 81 0.76 12.33 -16.70
CA ASN A 81 -0.45 12.66 -15.96
C ASN A 81 -0.93 14.09 -16.27
N ARG A 82 -0.02 15.07 -16.30
CA ARG A 82 -0.34 16.46 -16.64
C ARG A 82 -0.90 16.59 -18.06
N ALA A 83 -0.29 15.92 -19.04
CA ALA A 83 -0.76 15.93 -20.42
C ALA A 83 -2.13 15.25 -20.54
N PHE A 84 -2.31 14.09 -19.91
CA PHE A 84 -3.54 13.31 -19.95
C PHE A 84 -4.73 14.04 -19.27
N ALA A 85 -4.48 14.75 -18.16
CA ALA A 85 -5.48 15.55 -17.46
C ALA A 85 -6.07 16.68 -18.33
N LYS A 86 -5.27 17.27 -19.24
CA LYS A 86 -5.72 18.35 -20.15
C LYS A 86 -6.69 17.87 -21.24
N ILE A 87 -6.77 16.56 -21.50
CA ILE A 87 -7.65 15.99 -22.52
C ILE A 87 -9.08 16.02 -22.00
N LYS A 88 -9.96 16.87 -22.53
CA LYS A 88 -11.35 16.98 -22.03
C LYS A 88 -12.25 15.84 -22.49
N ASP A 89 -11.99 15.29 -23.68
CA ASP A 89 -12.82 14.23 -24.27
C ASP A 89 -12.50 12.85 -23.67
N PRO A 90 -13.48 12.18 -23.03
CA PRO A 90 -13.30 10.83 -22.49
C PRO A 90 -12.95 9.79 -23.56
N ARG A 91 -13.45 9.94 -24.78
CA ARG A 91 -13.19 8.97 -25.87
C ARG A 91 -11.72 9.01 -26.30
N THR A 92 -11.14 10.20 -26.38
CA THR A 92 -9.71 10.39 -26.63
C THR A 92 -8.86 9.76 -25.53
N ARG A 93 -9.20 9.97 -24.26
CA ARG A 93 -8.51 9.32 -23.12
C ARG A 93 -8.51 7.80 -23.23
N LEU A 94 -9.65 7.19 -23.56
CA LEU A 94 -9.78 5.73 -23.73
C LEU A 94 -8.93 5.20 -24.89
N LYS A 95 -8.86 5.92 -26.01
CA LYS A 95 -8.00 5.54 -27.14
C LYS A 95 -6.51 5.53 -26.75
N ILE A 96 -6.06 6.52 -25.99
CA ILE A 96 -4.68 6.60 -25.50
C ILE A 96 -4.38 5.44 -24.55
N ILE A 97 -5.29 5.14 -23.61
CA ILE A 97 -5.15 3.97 -22.73
C ILE A 97 -5.07 2.68 -23.55
N GLY A 98 -5.92 2.53 -24.58
CA GLY A 98 -5.88 1.38 -25.49
C GLY A 98 -4.56 1.25 -26.23
N LEU A 99 -4.00 2.36 -26.73
CA LEU A 99 -2.70 2.40 -27.37
C LEU A 99 -1.59 1.97 -26.42
N VAL A 100 -1.52 2.56 -25.22
CA VAL A 100 -0.52 2.19 -24.20
C VAL A 100 -0.62 0.70 -23.87
N LYS A 101 -1.83 0.17 -23.69
CA LYS A 101 -2.06 -1.27 -23.46
C LYS A 101 -1.57 -2.14 -24.64
N SER A 102 -1.73 -1.68 -25.87
CA SER A 102 -1.25 -2.43 -27.05
C SER A 102 0.28 -2.46 -27.18
N LEU A 103 0.96 -1.46 -26.63
CA LEU A 103 2.42 -1.34 -26.69
C LEU A 103 3.14 -2.15 -25.59
N VAL A 104 2.48 -2.42 -24.47
CA VAL A 104 3.04 -3.18 -23.34
C VAL A 104 3.16 -4.69 -23.65
N GLY A 105 2.58 -5.15 -24.77
CA GLY A 105 2.55 -6.57 -25.13
C GLY A 105 1.49 -7.31 -24.32
N SER A 106 0.63 -8.04 -25.02
CA SER A 106 -0.37 -8.91 -24.39
C SER A 106 0.34 -9.86 -23.42
N TYR A 107 -0.02 -9.82 -22.13
CA TYR A 107 0.33 -10.90 -21.20
C TYR A 107 -0.21 -12.21 -21.81
N SER A 108 0.69 -13.07 -22.28
CA SER A 108 0.48 -14.50 -22.51
C SER A 108 1.30 -15.26 -21.47
#